data_AF-A0A930T516-F1
#
_entry.id   AF-A0A930T516-F1
#
_cell.length_a   1.000
_cell.length_b   1.000
_cell.length_c   1.000
_cell.angle_alpha   90.00
_cell.angle_beta   90.00
_cell.angle_gamma   90.00
#
_symmetry.space_group_name_H-M   'P 1'
#
loop_
_entity.id
_entity.type
_entity.pdbx_description
1 polymer ?
#
loop_
_entity_poly.entity_id
_entity_poly.type
_entity_poly.pdbx_seq_one_letter_code
_entity_poly.pdbx_strand_id
1 'polypeptide(L)' 'MTHNPLDVQSVKCATCPFRIGHRDLVEKLTAKVLTTSNHICHSHRTKICRGSRDLQISFFHAMGVLPAPTDEAYEQ' A
#
# COMPACT_ATOMS: atom_id res chain seq x y z
N MET A 1 -7.17 -7.50 -16.12
CA MET A 1 -7.98 -7.53 -14.88
C MET A 1 -7.74 -6.25 -14.12
N THR A 2 -8.64 -5.28 -14.25
CA THR A 2 -8.62 -4.05 -13.45
C THR A 2 -8.96 -4.44 -12.02
N HIS A 3 -7.98 -4.43 -11.13
CA HIS A 3 -8.23 -4.71 -9.71
C HIS A 3 -8.99 -3.53 -9.14
N ASN A 4 -10.06 -3.79 -8.41
CA ASN A 4 -10.76 -2.76 -7.67
C ASN A 4 -9.74 -2.07 -6.76
N PRO A 5 -9.48 -0.74 -6.91
CA PRO A 5 -8.51 -0.03 -6.07
C PRO A 5 -8.87 -0.06 -4.58
N LEU A 6 -10.08 -0.52 -4.25
CA LEU A 6 -10.66 -0.69 -2.91
C LEU A 6 -10.42 -2.06 -2.29
N ASP A 7 -10.03 -3.08 -3.06
CA ASP A 7 -9.84 -4.42 -2.49
C ASP A 7 -8.47 -4.54 -1.81
N VAL A 8 -8.27 -3.73 -0.78
CA VAL A 8 -7.07 -3.72 0.05
C VAL A 8 -7.21 -4.79 1.12
N GLN A 9 -6.08 -5.42 1.46
CA GLN A 9 -6.04 -6.29 2.63
C GLN A 9 -6.40 -5.49 3.89
N SER A 10 -7.21 -6.08 4.78
CA SER A 10 -7.61 -5.41 6.01
C SER A 10 -6.45 -5.21 6.98
N VAL A 11 -5.48 -6.14 6.97
CA VAL A 11 -4.32 -6.12 7.85
C VAL A 11 -3.02 -6.43 7.12
N LYS A 12 -1.90 -5.97 7.69
CA LYS A 12 -0.56 -6.39 7.27
C LYS A 12 -0.40 -7.89 7.55
N CYS A 13 -0.08 -8.70 6.54
CA CYS A 13 0.16 -10.13 6.73
C CYS A 13 1.33 -10.40 7.70
N ALA A 14 1.43 -11.62 8.22
CA ALA A 14 2.45 -12.00 9.22
C ALA A 14 3.89 -11.72 8.73
N THR A 15 4.14 -11.92 7.44
CA THR A 15 5.43 -11.75 6.76
C THR A 15 5.55 -10.39 6.05
N CYS A 16 4.71 -9.42 6.38
CA CYS A 16 4.72 -8.11 5.72
C CYS A 16 6.05 -7.38 5.97
N PRO A 17 6.78 -6.96 4.93
CA PRO A 17 8.04 -6.23 5.11
C PRO A 17 7.90 -4.97 5.98
N PHE A 18 6.77 -4.28 5.85
CA PHE A 18 6.42 -3.09 6.65
C PHE A 18 6.08 -3.39 8.12
N ARG A 19 5.91 -4.67 8.48
CA ARG A 19 5.70 -5.11 9.87
C ARG A 19 7.00 -5.61 10.50
N ILE A 20 7.77 -6.41 9.76
CA ILE A 20 8.94 -7.13 10.29
C ILE A 20 10.28 -6.43 9.99
N GLY A 21 10.27 -5.34 9.23
CA GLY A 21 11.45 -4.48 9.06
C GLY A 21 12.44 -4.95 7.99
N HIS A 22 12.02 -5.69 6.96
CA HIS A 22 12.89 -6.04 5.83
C HIS A 22 13.13 -4.83 4.92
N ARG A 23 14.17 -4.05 5.22
CA ARG A 23 14.49 -2.77 4.56
C ARG A 23 14.54 -2.87 3.05
N ASP A 24 15.31 -3.80 2.48
CA ASP A 24 15.46 -3.94 1.03
C ASP A 24 14.14 -4.19 0.30
N LEU A 25 13.23 -4.95 0.93
CA LEU A 25 11.90 -5.20 0.38
C LEU A 25 11.01 -3.97 0.53
N VAL A 26 11.09 -3.25 1.65
CA VAL A 26 10.36 -2.00 1.85
C VAL A 26 10.77 -0.96 0.80
N GLU A 27 12.07 -0.80 0.52
CA GLU A 27 12.57 0.14 -0.48
C GLU A 27 12.09 -0.21 -1.88
N LYS A 28 12.21 -1.48 -2.29
CA LYS A 28 11.71 -1.95 -3.59
C LYS A 28 10.20 -1.75 -3.74
N LEU A 29 9.44 -2.05 -2.69
CA LEU A 29 7.99 -1.84 -2.70
C LEU A 29 7.65 -0.35 -2.75
N THR A 30 8.36 0.49 -2.00
CA THR A 30 8.20 1.96 -2.00
C THR A 30 8.39 2.52 -3.40
N ALA A 31 9.52 2.22 -4.04
CA ALA A 31 9.82 2.68 -5.39
C ALA A 31 8.72 2.25 -6.39
N LYS A 32 8.24 1.01 -6.29
CA LYS A 32 7.17 0.49 -7.15
C LYS A 32 5.83 1.21 -6.95
N VAL A 33 5.37 1.35 -5.71
CA VAL A 33 3.99 1.81 -5.43
C VAL A 33 3.81 3.32 -5.52
N LEU A 34 4.89 4.08 -5.43
CA LEU A 34 4.84 5.54 -5.61
C LEU A 34 5.00 5.97 -7.08
N THR A 35 5.39 5.05 -7.99
CA THR A 35 5.68 5.42 -9.39
C THR A 35 4.84 4.66 -10.42
N THR A 36 4.57 3.37 -10.20
CA THR A 36 4.14 2.49 -11.28
C THR A 36 2.77 1.89 -11.06
N SER A 37 2.54 1.25 -9.91
CA SER A 37 1.33 0.46 -9.68
C SER A 37 1.14 0.07 -8.22
N ASN A 38 -0.12 -0.20 -7.84
CA ASN A 38 -0.45 -0.86 -6.59
C ASN A 38 0.25 -2.23 -6.49
N HIS A 39 0.66 -2.61 -5.28
CA HIS A 39 1.23 -3.93 -5.02
C HIS A 39 0.16 -4.89 -4.55
N ILE A 40 0.09 -6.09 -5.13
CA ILE A 40 -0.82 -7.16 -4.69
C ILE A 40 -0.18 -7.92 -3.52
N CYS A 41 -0.97 -8.17 -2.48
CA CYS A 41 -0.53 -8.90 -1.30
C CYS A 41 -0.19 -10.35 -1.63
N HIS A 42 1.02 -10.80 -1.29
CA HIS A 42 1.45 -12.18 -1.56
C HIS A 42 0.64 -13.25 -0.81
N SER A 43 -0.01 -12.89 0.32
CA SER A 43 -0.75 -13.84 1.17
C SER A 43 -2.15 -14.17 0.67
N HIS A 44 -2.79 -13.26 -0.06
CA HIS A 44 -4.16 -13.44 -0.58
C HIS A 44 -4.23 -13.38 -2.12
N ARG A 45 -3.19 -12.84 -2.77
CA ARG A 45 -2.95 -12.82 -4.23
C ARG A 45 -4.01 -12.15 -5.11
N THR A 46 -5.13 -11.72 -4.54
CA THR A 46 -6.19 -10.95 -5.23
C THR A 46 -6.36 -9.53 -4.70
N LYS A 47 -5.90 -9.29 -3.46
CA LYS A 47 -6.05 -8.03 -2.74
C LYS A 47 -4.80 -7.15 -2.81
N ILE A 48 -4.96 -5.83 -2.78
CA ILE A 48 -3.88 -4.86 -2.62
C ILE A 48 -3.22 -5.05 -1.24
N CYS A 49 -1.90 -4.88 -1.20
CA CYS A 49 -1.10 -5.00 0.00
C CYS A 49 -1.37 -3.84 0.97
N ARG A 50 -1.88 -4.16 2.17
CA ARG A 50 -2.11 -3.19 3.26
C ARG A 50 -0.88 -2.36 3.58
N GLY A 51 0.28 -3.00 3.76
CA GLY A 51 1.52 -2.29 4.12
C GLY A 51 1.97 -1.30 3.04
N SER A 52 1.81 -1.66 1.76
CA SER A 52 2.10 -0.74 0.67
C SER A 52 1.07 0.38 0.54
N ARG A 53 -0.21 0.12 0.81
CA ARG A 53 -1.25 1.15 0.81
C ARG A 53 -1.06 2.14 1.96
N ASP A 54 -0.71 1.68 3.16
CA ASP A 54 -0.39 2.55 4.30
C ASP A 54 0.73 3.55 3.96
N LEU A 55 1.76 3.05 3.26
CA LEU A 55 2.86 3.89 2.77
C LEU A 55 2.35 4.94 1.78
N GLN A 56 1.57 4.54 0.77
CA GLN A 56 1.04 5.47 -0.23
C GLN A 56 0.17 6.55 0.43
N ILE A 57 -0.73 6.16 1.33
CA ILE A 57 -1.61 7.09 2.07
C ILE A 57 -0.78 8.08 2.88
N SER A 58 0.19 7.58 3.65
CA SER A 58 1.05 8.43 4.48
C SER A 58 1.84 9.42 3.62
N PHE A 59 2.39 8.95 2.51
CA PHE A 59 3.18 9.76 1.58
C PHE A 59 2.31 10.84 0.91
N PHE A 60 1.18 10.45 0.33
CA PHE A 60 0.32 11.40 -0.40
C PHE A 60 -0.38 12.40 0.52
N HIS A 61 -0.75 12.00 1.74
CA HIS A 61 -1.21 12.95 2.75
C HIS A 61 -0.10 13.95 3.12
N ALA A 62 1.13 13.49 3.35
CA ALA A 62 2.26 14.37 3.66
C ALA A 62 2.59 15.35 2.52
N MET A 63 2.34 14.96 1.28
CA MET A 63 2.47 15.83 0.09
C MET A 63 1.30 16.80 -0.11
N GLY A 64 0.26 16.73 0.71
CA GLY A 64 -0.96 17.53 0.56
C GLY A 64 -1.88 17.08 -0.57
N VAL A 65 -1.67 15.87 -1.11
CA VAL A 65 -2.52 15.27 -2.15
C VAL A 65 -3.79 14.70 -1.53
N LEU A 66 -3.67 14.04 -0.38
CA LEU A 66 -4.82 13.53 0.38
C LEU A 66 -5.16 14.47 1.53
N PRO A 67 -6.46 14.76 1.78
CA PRO A 67 -6.88 15.61 2.89
C PRO A 67 -6.77 14.92 4.25
N ALA A 68 -6.74 13.57 4.27
CA ALA A 68 -6.55 12.78 5.47
C ALA A 68 -5.75 11.50 5.14
N PRO A 69 -5.02 10.92 6.12
CA PRO A 69 -4.26 9.70 5.91
C PRO A 69 -5.14 8.45 6.11
N THR A 70 -6.24 8.35 5.36
CA THR A 70 -7.18 7.23 5.45
C THR A 70 -7.41 6.55 4.10
N ASP A 71 -7.97 5.33 4.11
CA ASP A 71 -8.31 4.63 2.87
C ASP A 71 -9.39 5.42 2.12
N GLU A 72 -10.39 5.95 2.81
CA GLU A 72 -11.50 6.71 2.22
C GLU A 72 -11.02 7.98 1.51
N ALA A 73 -9.98 8.64 2.05
CA ALA A 73 -9.39 9.82 1.41
C ALA A 73 -8.65 9.45 0.11
N TYR A 74 -8.10 8.24 0.01
CA TYR A 74 -7.39 7.74 -1.17
C TYR A 74 -8.34 7.49 -2.37
N GLU A 75 -9.65 7.41 -2.12
CA GLU A 75 -10.67 7.02 -3.09
C GLU A 75 -11.24 8.19 -3.92
N GLN A 76 -10.82 9.42 -3.59
CA GLN A 76 -11.27 10.66 -4.24
C GLN A 76 -10.57 10.88 -5.59
#